data_AF-A0A7X9DUW1-F1
#
_entry.id   AF-A0A7X9DUW1-F1
#
_cell.length_a   1.000
_cell.length_b   1.000
_cell.length_c   1.000
_cell.angle_alpha   90.00
_cell.angle_beta   90.00
_cell.angle_gamma   90.00
#
_symmetry.space_group_name_H-M   'P 1'
#
loop_
_entity.id
_entity.type
_entity.pdbx_description
1 polymer ?
#
loop_
_entity_poly.entity_id
_entity_poly.type
_entity_poly.pdbx_seq_one_letter_code
_entity_poly.pdbx_strand_id
1 'polypeptide(L)'
;MTVFRGKRFPGWLAAFVVLITACGGAGGGPPRDSGNDGDADIFFDKDLDAESGDGDAAPGDFPADSGPDGGDGADGGGDLEAPPLVLYRVEPSSGGASVPSRVTLAGSGFGPGLSVTVGGITASDVRVLTPDTAQAIFPPVPLPERGKKDVRLALDGQESTLPQAFEYLFDEDPVVFVHGYMVSASEWNTMLQRFRDAGYPAEALFAIDFQSSLDSHVSHARDELPPYVASALQQTGAARVDIVAHSAGGMAARLWIKLYGGQEAVRDFVSLSGTHHGTELACLGGWTGDAAREQCPVYASESESVNGVQWILNGDPDTADVDETPFGVEEGGNVYYHALWTEDDRIDVPPHTCCLNQAFRGDCSDPVNVKFSGISHMDMVTDQTVFELTLQLVRRHNPNKP
;
A
#
# COMPACT_ATOMS: atom_id res chain seq x y z
N MET A 1 -26.33 -10.36 57.98
CA MET A 1 -25.03 -10.65 57.36
C MET A 1 -25.27 -11.69 56.27
N THR A 2 -25.25 -11.22 55.03
CA THR A 2 -25.86 -11.88 53.88
C THR A 2 -24.82 -12.76 53.18
N VAL A 3 -25.16 -14.04 53.00
CA VAL A 3 -24.42 -15.00 52.17
C VAL A 3 -24.93 -14.87 50.74
N PHE A 4 -24.04 -14.63 49.78
CA PHE A 4 -24.35 -14.80 48.35
C PHE A 4 -23.39 -15.78 47.70
N ARG A 5 -24.00 -16.74 46.98
CA ARG A 5 -23.41 -17.84 46.21
C ARG A 5 -22.51 -17.34 45.09
N GLY A 6 -21.32 -17.93 44.98
CA GLY A 6 -20.41 -17.76 43.85
C GLY A 6 -20.95 -18.40 42.56
N LYS A 7 -20.90 -17.64 41.47
CA LYS A 7 -21.09 -18.13 40.10
C LYS A 7 -19.75 -18.59 39.53
N ARG A 8 -19.82 -19.67 38.75
CA ARG A 8 -18.75 -20.32 37.99
C ARG A 8 -18.21 -19.39 36.90
N PHE A 9 -16.89 -19.36 36.73
CA PHE A 9 -16.21 -18.89 35.52
C PHE A 9 -15.84 -20.10 34.65
N PRO A 10 -15.96 -20.04 33.31
CA PRO A 10 -15.53 -21.11 32.42
C PRO A 10 -14.01 -21.09 32.27
N GLY A 11 -13.41 -22.29 32.35
CA GLY A 11 -11.97 -22.50 32.34
C GLY A 11 -11.43 -22.68 30.93
N TRP A 12 -10.46 -21.86 30.58
CA TRP A 12 -9.50 -22.06 29.49
C TRP A 12 -8.19 -21.40 29.91
N LEU A 13 -7.49 -22.02 30.86
CA LEU A 13 -6.12 -21.65 31.25
C LEU A 13 -5.54 -22.78 32.12
N ALA A 14 -5.29 -23.93 31.50
CA ALA A 14 -4.57 -25.03 32.14
C ALA A 14 -4.10 -26.05 31.09
N ALA A 15 -3.02 -25.74 30.37
CA ALA A 15 -2.06 -26.73 29.88
C ALA A 15 -0.87 -25.99 29.30
N PHE A 16 0.32 -26.20 29.86
CA PHE A 16 1.59 -26.45 29.16
C PHE A 16 2.76 -26.16 30.11
N VAL A 17 3.19 -27.20 30.81
CA VAL A 17 4.53 -27.35 31.38
C VAL A 17 4.93 -28.81 31.18
N VAL A 18 6.22 -29.05 30.91
CA VAL A 18 6.94 -30.34 30.75
C VAL A 18 6.96 -30.83 29.27
N LEU A 19 8.08 -31.04 28.55
CA LEU A 19 9.40 -31.61 28.89
C LEU A 19 10.46 -31.19 27.81
N ILE A 20 11.67 -30.79 28.23
CA ILE A 20 12.89 -30.63 27.40
C ILE A 20 13.68 -31.94 27.42
N THR A 21 14.31 -32.36 26.30
CA THR A 21 15.66 -32.98 26.27
C THR A 21 16.27 -32.99 24.84
N ALA A 22 17.35 -32.20 24.65
CA ALA A 22 18.67 -32.45 24.00
C ALA A 22 18.78 -33.14 22.60
N CYS A 23 19.78 -32.95 21.72
CA CYS A 23 21.11 -32.32 21.73
C CYS A 23 21.73 -32.34 20.30
N GLY A 24 22.57 -31.34 19.96
CA GLY A 24 23.78 -31.42 19.08
C GLY A 24 23.57 -31.44 17.54
N GLY A 25 24.39 -30.81 16.68
CA GLY A 25 25.61 -30.02 16.83
C GLY A 25 26.31 -29.86 15.45
N ALA A 26 27.03 -28.73 15.31
CA ALA A 26 28.23 -28.47 14.48
C ALA A 26 28.20 -28.43 12.92
N GLY A 27 28.61 -27.26 12.38
CA GLY A 27 29.90 -27.15 11.66
C GLY A 27 29.89 -26.68 10.19
N GLY A 28 30.77 -25.70 9.87
CA GLY A 28 31.44 -25.61 8.56
C GLY A 28 31.37 -24.25 7.84
N GLY A 29 32.50 -23.53 7.77
CA GLY A 29 32.64 -22.22 7.11
C GLY A 29 32.76 -22.24 5.56
N PRO A 30 33.07 -21.08 4.94
CA PRO A 30 32.79 -20.80 3.52
C PRO A 30 34.04 -20.94 2.62
N PRO A 31 33.88 -20.92 1.27
CA PRO A 31 34.99 -20.64 0.37
C PRO A 31 34.96 -19.21 -0.20
N ARG A 32 36.17 -18.70 -0.43
CA ARG A 32 36.54 -17.53 -1.25
C ARG A 32 36.98 -18.00 -2.64
N ASP A 33 36.79 -17.13 -3.64
CA ASP A 33 37.56 -16.82 -4.87
C ASP A 33 36.57 -16.28 -5.91
N SER A 34 36.82 -15.36 -6.85
CA SER A 34 37.98 -14.67 -7.43
C SER A 34 37.38 -13.58 -8.35
N GLY A 35 37.86 -12.34 -8.45
CA GLY A 35 38.95 -11.97 -9.34
C GLY A 35 38.52 -11.63 -10.79
N ASN A 36 38.24 -10.33 -11.01
CA ASN A 36 38.66 -9.45 -12.13
C ASN A 36 37.97 -9.37 -13.52
N ASP A 37 37.92 -8.10 -13.97
CA ASP A 37 38.02 -7.50 -15.32
C ASP A 37 36.79 -7.18 -16.19
N GLY A 38 36.71 -5.90 -16.60
CA GLY A 38 36.06 -5.50 -17.87
C GLY A 38 35.55 -4.05 -17.95
N ASP A 39 36.42 -3.13 -18.36
CA ASP A 39 36.12 -1.72 -18.71
C ASP A 39 35.12 -1.55 -19.88
N ALA A 40 34.37 -0.45 -19.88
CA ALA A 40 33.82 0.16 -21.10
C ALA A 40 33.56 1.67 -20.93
N ASP A 41 34.50 2.49 -21.44
CA ASP A 41 34.31 3.91 -21.77
C ASP A 41 33.53 4.06 -23.08
N ILE A 42 32.52 4.95 -23.14
CA ILE A 42 32.02 5.51 -24.41
C ILE A 42 31.74 7.02 -24.30
N PHE A 43 32.41 7.72 -25.21
CA PHE A 43 32.39 9.11 -25.66
C PHE A 43 31.05 9.86 -25.68
N PHE A 44 31.09 11.15 -25.29
CA PHE A 44 30.13 12.19 -25.70
C PHE A 44 30.71 12.98 -26.87
N ASP A 45 30.03 12.91 -28.01
CA ASP A 45 30.25 13.79 -29.16
C ASP A 45 29.29 15.00 -29.10
N LYS A 46 29.75 16.08 -29.71
CA LYS A 46 29.32 17.46 -29.57
C LYS A 46 28.89 17.96 -30.94
N ASP A 47 28.08 19.01 -30.90
CA ASP A 47 27.77 19.94 -32.00
C ASP A 47 26.75 19.45 -33.04
N LEU A 48 25.67 20.22 -33.17
CA LEU A 48 25.18 20.74 -34.45
C LEU A 48 24.19 21.89 -34.20
N ASP A 49 24.66 23.10 -34.49
CA ASP A 49 23.87 24.32 -34.65
C ASP A 49 23.06 24.29 -35.97
N ALA A 50 21.85 24.86 -35.98
CA ALA A 50 21.31 25.53 -37.16
C ALA A 50 20.12 26.46 -36.81
N GLU A 51 20.45 27.74 -36.90
CA GLU A 51 19.70 29.01 -37.00
C GLU A 51 18.18 29.04 -37.23
N SER A 52 17.57 29.96 -36.48
CA SER A 52 16.25 30.58 -36.66
C SER A 52 16.30 31.74 -37.67
N GLY A 53 15.32 31.81 -38.58
CA GLY A 53 15.08 32.96 -39.46
C GLY A 53 13.60 33.34 -39.49
N ASP A 54 13.31 34.56 -39.04
CA ASP A 54 12.00 35.23 -39.07
C ASP A 54 11.55 35.61 -40.49
N GLY A 55 10.23 35.73 -40.68
CA GLY A 55 9.63 36.25 -41.90
C GLY A 55 8.12 36.45 -41.83
N ASP A 56 7.70 37.58 -41.25
CA ASP A 56 6.34 38.13 -41.29
C ASP A 56 5.89 38.49 -42.72
N ALA A 57 4.64 38.16 -43.08
CA ALA A 57 3.90 38.84 -44.15
C ALA A 57 2.39 38.82 -43.87
N ALA A 58 1.81 40.03 -43.83
CA ALA A 58 0.40 40.35 -43.61
C ALA A 58 -0.44 40.23 -44.92
N PRO A 59 -1.78 40.36 -44.87
CA PRO A 59 -2.71 39.76 -45.82
C PRO A 59 -3.04 40.65 -47.01
N GLY A 60 -3.40 40.03 -48.15
CA GLY A 60 -3.85 40.69 -49.37
C GLY A 60 -5.34 40.53 -49.62
N ASP A 61 -5.98 41.65 -49.93
CA ASP A 61 -7.41 41.89 -50.16
C ASP A 61 -8.04 41.07 -51.31
N PHE A 62 -9.29 40.64 -51.09
CA PHE A 62 -10.21 40.21 -52.15
C PHE A 62 -11.08 41.40 -52.60
N PRO A 63 -11.29 41.63 -53.91
CA PRO A 63 -12.33 42.55 -54.35
C PRO A 63 -13.69 41.85 -54.37
N ALA A 64 -14.69 42.54 -53.84
CA ALA A 64 -16.10 42.26 -54.06
C ALA A 64 -16.48 42.62 -55.51
N ASP A 65 -17.25 41.75 -56.17
CA ASP A 65 -18.19 42.21 -57.19
C ASP A 65 -19.46 41.34 -57.19
N SER A 66 -20.52 42.07 -57.48
CA SER A 66 -21.96 41.90 -57.38
C SER A 66 -22.57 40.82 -58.29
N GLY A 67 -23.67 40.21 -57.79
CA GLY A 67 -24.69 39.57 -58.64
C GLY A 67 -25.52 40.62 -59.40
N PRO A 68 -26.53 40.25 -60.22
CA PRO A 68 -27.46 39.15 -59.94
C PRO A 68 -27.91 38.32 -61.17
N ASP A 69 -28.64 37.23 -60.87
CA ASP A 69 -29.87 36.78 -61.57
C ASP A 69 -29.94 35.27 -61.81
N GLY A 70 -31.14 34.74 -61.60
CA GLY A 70 -31.60 33.50 -62.20
C GLY A 70 -31.71 32.33 -61.25
N GLY A 71 -32.84 32.23 -60.56
CA GLY A 71 -33.24 30.99 -59.92
C GLY A 71 -33.48 29.88 -60.94
N ASP A 72 -33.19 28.65 -60.54
CA ASP A 72 -34.04 27.49 -60.75
C ASP A 72 -33.59 26.38 -59.80
N GLY A 73 -34.57 25.66 -59.26
CA GLY A 73 -34.40 24.78 -58.12
C GLY A 73 -33.43 23.62 -58.30
N ALA A 74 -32.77 23.30 -57.20
CA ALA A 74 -32.42 21.93 -56.87
C ALA A 74 -32.52 21.81 -55.35
N ASP A 75 -33.55 21.10 -54.89
CA ASP A 75 -33.54 20.44 -53.58
C ASP A 75 -32.43 19.39 -53.61
N GLY A 76 -31.18 19.86 -53.53
CA GLY A 76 -30.00 19.06 -53.29
C GLY A 76 -29.86 18.84 -51.79
N GLY A 77 -30.87 18.24 -51.17
CA GLY A 77 -30.68 17.53 -49.91
C GLY A 77 -29.81 16.32 -50.20
N GLY A 78 -28.52 16.56 -50.49
CA GLY A 78 -27.54 15.50 -50.43
C GLY A 78 -27.59 15.01 -49.00
N ASP A 79 -27.97 13.74 -48.83
CA ASP A 79 -27.71 13.02 -47.59
C ASP A 79 -26.21 13.19 -47.31
N LEU A 80 -25.86 14.17 -46.49
CA LEU A 80 -24.50 14.36 -46.01
C LEU A 80 -24.23 13.11 -45.20
N GLU A 81 -23.51 12.18 -45.83
CA GLU A 81 -23.16 10.90 -45.25
C GLU A 81 -22.60 11.16 -43.85
N ALA A 82 -23.25 10.59 -42.84
CA ALA A 82 -22.88 10.83 -41.45
C ALA A 82 -21.38 10.52 -41.29
N PRO A 83 -20.60 11.40 -40.64
CA PRO A 83 -19.17 11.20 -40.51
C PRO A 83 -18.89 9.85 -39.84
N PRO A 84 -17.82 9.14 -40.24
CA PRO A 84 -17.53 7.82 -39.69
C PRO A 84 -17.31 7.90 -38.18
N LEU A 85 -17.76 6.87 -37.46
CA LEU A 85 -17.50 6.74 -36.04
C LEU A 85 -15.99 6.56 -35.79
N VAL A 86 -15.36 7.54 -35.14
CA VAL A 86 -13.94 7.46 -34.77
C VAL A 86 -13.72 8.02 -33.37
N LEU A 87 -12.97 7.30 -32.54
CA LEU A 87 -12.47 7.79 -31.26
C LEU A 87 -11.04 8.30 -31.42
N TYR A 88 -10.80 9.58 -31.10
CA TYR A 88 -9.47 10.18 -31.15
C TYR A 88 -8.79 10.21 -29.79
N ARG A 89 -9.57 10.46 -28.72
CA ARG A 89 -9.01 10.64 -27.38
C ARG A 89 -10.02 10.35 -26.27
N VAL A 90 -9.49 9.93 -25.12
CA VAL A 90 -10.19 9.82 -23.83
C VAL A 90 -9.47 10.69 -22.80
N GLU A 91 -10.20 11.58 -22.11
CA GLU A 91 -9.65 12.46 -21.07
C GLU A 91 -10.49 12.43 -19.78
N PRO A 92 -9.88 12.19 -18.60
CA PRO A 92 -8.49 11.79 -18.41
C PRO A 92 -8.20 10.42 -19.06
N SER A 93 -6.94 10.22 -19.48
CA SER A 93 -6.48 8.94 -20.06
C SER A 93 -6.13 7.89 -19.01
N SER A 94 -6.43 8.16 -17.75
CA SER A 94 -6.26 7.24 -16.62
C SER A 94 -7.26 7.56 -15.52
N GLY A 95 -7.46 6.61 -14.63
CA GLY A 95 -8.29 6.78 -13.45
C GLY A 95 -8.32 5.52 -12.58
N GLY A 96 -9.00 5.64 -11.45
CA GLY A 96 -9.03 4.61 -10.43
C GLY A 96 -9.73 3.33 -10.85
N ALA A 97 -9.11 2.20 -10.59
CA ALA A 97 -9.72 0.88 -10.73
C ALA A 97 -10.73 0.60 -9.61
N SER A 98 -10.61 1.28 -8.46
CA SER A 98 -11.49 1.06 -7.30
C SER A 98 -12.69 2.01 -7.26
N VAL A 99 -12.73 3.03 -8.11
CA VAL A 99 -13.80 4.04 -8.16
C VAL A 99 -14.21 4.32 -9.61
N PRO A 100 -15.48 4.68 -9.87
CA PRO A 100 -15.89 5.05 -11.23
C PRO A 100 -15.11 6.28 -11.74
N SER A 101 -14.64 6.22 -12.98
CA SER A 101 -13.89 7.29 -13.62
C SER A 101 -14.76 8.01 -14.65
N ARG A 102 -15.02 9.30 -14.44
CA ARG A 102 -15.71 10.13 -15.44
C ARG A 102 -14.71 10.55 -16.52
N VAL A 103 -15.04 10.24 -17.77
CA VAL A 103 -14.20 10.57 -18.93
C VAL A 103 -14.97 11.38 -19.96
N THR A 104 -14.24 12.18 -20.70
CA THR A 104 -14.66 12.86 -21.93
C THR A 104 -14.02 12.15 -23.11
N LEU A 105 -14.86 11.79 -24.08
CA LEU A 105 -14.48 11.15 -25.33
C LEU A 105 -14.50 12.22 -26.41
N ALA A 106 -13.40 12.36 -27.15
CA ALA A 106 -13.30 13.23 -28.32
C ALA A 106 -13.14 12.40 -29.58
N GLY A 107 -13.93 12.67 -30.60
CA GLY A 107 -14.06 11.82 -31.78
C GLY A 107 -14.83 12.46 -32.93
N SER A 108 -15.37 11.60 -33.80
CA SER A 108 -16.29 11.97 -34.87
C SER A 108 -17.42 10.94 -34.98
N GLY A 109 -18.56 11.34 -35.54
CA GLY A 109 -19.67 10.43 -35.82
C GLY A 109 -20.44 9.99 -34.58
N PHE A 110 -20.41 10.76 -33.48
CA PHE A 110 -21.16 10.43 -32.27
C PHE A 110 -22.64 10.76 -32.45
N GLY A 111 -23.51 9.92 -31.90
CA GLY A 111 -24.95 10.07 -32.01
C GLY A 111 -25.73 9.29 -30.96
N PRO A 112 -27.06 9.48 -30.90
CA PRO A 112 -27.92 8.76 -29.97
C PRO A 112 -27.75 7.24 -30.09
N GLY A 113 -27.61 6.55 -28.95
CA GLY A 113 -27.37 5.10 -28.94
C GLY A 113 -25.89 4.71 -28.95
N LEU A 114 -24.97 5.68 -28.90
CA LEU A 114 -23.54 5.41 -28.73
C LEU A 114 -23.29 4.56 -27.50
N SER A 115 -22.64 3.41 -27.71
CA SER A 115 -22.17 2.53 -26.65
C SER A 115 -20.66 2.63 -26.53
N VAL A 116 -20.17 2.53 -25.30
CA VAL A 116 -18.74 2.68 -24.97
C VAL A 116 -18.33 1.52 -24.08
N THR A 117 -17.19 0.92 -24.39
CA THR A 117 -16.56 -0.10 -23.55
C THR A 117 -15.09 0.23 -23.31
N VAL A 118 -14.57 -0.17 -22.16
CA VAL A 118 -13.16 -0.05 -21.77
C VAL A 118 -12.67 -1.42 -21.32
N GLY A 119 -11.67 -1.97 -22.00
CA GLY A 119 -11.19 -3.33 -21.72
C GLY A 119 -12.28 -4.40 -21.88
N GLY A 120 -13.29 -4.14 -22.72
CA GLY A 120 -14.46 -5.02 -22.88
C GLY A 120 -15.57 -4.82 -21.85
N ILE A 121 -15.38 -3.96 -20.84
CA ILE A 121 -16.38 -3.66 -19.82
C ILE A 121 -17.22 -2.46 -20.27
N THR A 122 -18.55 -2.56 -20.17
CA THR A 122 -19.48 -1.50 -20.59
C THR A 122 -19.40 -0.30 -19.67
N ALA A 123 -19.23 0.89 -20.27
CA ALA A 123 -19.32 2.16 -19.55
C ALA A 123 -20.79 2.53 -19.28
N SER A 124 -21.00 3.28 -18.20
CA SER A 124 -22.32 3.80 -17.81
C SER A 124 -22.44 5.30 -18.09
N ASP A 125 -23.66 5.83 -18.01
CA ASP A 125 -23.94 7.26 -18.17
C ASP A 125 -23.34 7.88 -19.45
N VAL A 126 -23.41 7.15 -20.58
CA VAL A 126 -22.93 7.64 -21.87
C VAL A 126 -23.85 8.75 -22.36
N ARG A 127 -23.31 9.96 -22.48
CA ARG A 127 -24.04 11.16 -22.91
C ARG A 127 -23.30 11.80 -24.08
N VAL A 128 -23.89 11.73 -25.26
CA VAL A 128 -23.41 12.49 -26.42
C VAL A 128 -23.78 13.95 -26.22
N LEU A 129 -22.77 14.83 -26.20
CA LEU A 129 -22.94 16.28 -26.03
C LEU A 129 -23.04 16.96 -27.40
N THR A 130 -22.20 16.50 -28.34
CA THR A 130 -22.08 16.98 -29.72
C THR A 130 -21.66 15.80 -30.61
N PRO A 131 -21.71 15.92 -31.94
CA PRO A 131 -21.25 14.86 -32.86
C PRO A 131 -19.77 14.49 -32.74
N ASP A 132 -18.97 15.25 -31.99
CA ASP A 132 -17.54 15.04 -31.76
C ASP A 132 -17.17 14.85 -30.28
N THR A 133 -18.12 14.99 -29.35
CA THR A 133 -17.86 14.95 -27.90
C THR A 133 -18.94 14.16 -27.15
N ALA A 134 -18.50 13.23 -26.30
CA ALA A 134 -19.37 12.50 -25.40
C ALA A 134 -18.75 12.38 -24.01
N GLN A 135 -19.57 12.22 -22.98
CA GLN A 135 -19.13 11.83 -21.64
C GLN A 135 -19.54 10.40 -21.35
N ALA A 136 -18.73 9.70 -20.55
CA ALA A 136 -19.05 8.38 -20.04
C ALA A 136 -18.47 8.19 -18.64
N ILE A 137 -18.97 7.19 -17.92
CA ILE A 137 -18.42 6.73 -16.65
C ILE A 137 -17.87 5.32 -16.84
N PHE A 138 -16.55 5.19 -16.74
CA PHE A 138 -15.87 3.91 -16.73
C PHE A 138 -16.04 3.26 -15.36
N PRO A 139 -16.47 1.99 -15.29
CA PRO A 139 -16.74 1.32 -14.02
C PRO A 139 -15.43 0.94 -13.30
N PRO A 140 -15.48 0.71 -11.98
CA PRO A 140 -14.37 0.08 -11.27
C PRO A 140 -14.13 -1.34 -11.79
N VAL A 141 -12.89 -1.82 -11.66
CA VAL A 141 -12.43 -3.11 -12.16
C VAL A 141 -11.57 -3.85 -11.11
N PRO A 142 -11.58 -5.18 -11.09
CA PRO A 142 -10.71 -5.94 -10.19
C PRO A 142 -9.22 -5.86 -10.62
N LEU A 143 -8.29 -6.21 -9.73
CA LEU A 143 -6.84 -6.14 -9.98
C LEU A 143 -6.37 -6.73 -11.33
N PRO A 144 -6.85 -7.90 -11.80
CA PRO A 144 -6.42 -8.48 -13.07
C PRO A 144 -6.74 -7.58 -14.29
N GLU A 145 -7.71 -6.68 -14.14
CA GLU A 145 -8.13 -5.74 -15.18
C GLU A 145 -7.43 -4.38 -15.07
N ARG A 146 -6.38 -4.26 -14.25
CA ARG A 146 -5.56 -3.04 -14.17
C ARG A 146 -4.75 -2.79 -15.44
N GLY A 147 -4.15 -1.61 -15.49
CA GLY A 147 -3.26 -1.19 -16.56
C GLY A 147 -4.00 -0.67 -17.77
N LYS A 148 -3.28 -0.57 -18.88
CA LYS A 148 -3.78 0.05 -20.10
C LYS A 148 -4.81 -0.83 -20.79
N LYS A 149 -5.96 -0.24 -21.09
CA LYS A 149 -7.11 -0.85 -21.74
C LYS A 149 -7.49 -0.09 -22.99
N ASP A 150 -7.94 -0.85 -23.98
CA ASP A 150 -8.51 -0.30 -25.20
C ASP A 150 -9.90 0.26 -24.89
N VAL A 151 -10.23 1.39 -25.51
CA VAL A 151 -11.58 1.96 -25.44
C VAL A 151 -12.24 1.79 -26.79
N ARG A 152 -13.43 1.19 -26.79
CA ARG A 152 -14.19 0.91 -28.00
C ARG A 152 -15.54 1.62 -27.97
N LEU A 153 -15.85 2.26 -29.09
CA LEU A 153 -17.16 2.81 -29.42
C LEU A 153 -17.90 1.87 -30.36
N ALA A 154 -19.21 1.78 -30.20
CA ALA A 154 -20.09 1.17 -31.20
C ALA A 154 -21.38 1.98 -31.35
N LEU A 155 -21.78 2.22 -32.61
CA LEU A 155 -22.99 2.95 -33.00
C LEU A 155 -23.48 2.42 -34.36
N ASP A 156 -24.73 2.01 -34.46
CA ASP A 156 -25.39 1.60 -35.72
C ASP A 156 -24.59 0.61 -36.60
N GLY A 157 -23.88 -0.33 -35.96
CA GLY A 157 -23.06 -1.34 -36.63
C GLY A 157 -21.65 -0.87 -37.02
N GLN A 158 -21.33 0.41 -36.82
CA GLN A 158 -19.95 0.92 -36.87
C GLN A 158 -19.24 0.71 -35.53
N GLU A 159 -17.93 0.48 -35.59
CA GLU A 159 -17.07 0.36 -34.41
C GLU A 159 -15.81 1.20 -34.58
N SER A 160 -15.35 1.78 -33.48
CA SER A 160 -14.04 2.42 -33.40
C SER A 160 -13.32 1.95 -32.14
N THR A 161 -12.04 1.63 -32.23
CA THR A 161 -11.22 1.25 -31.07
C THR A 161 -10.00 2.15 -31.01
N LEU A 162 -9.81 2.80 -29.87
CA LEU A 162 -8.57 3.47 -29.54
C LEU A 162 -7.77 2.56 -28.60
N PRO A 163 -6.65 1.97 -29.06
CA PRO A 163 -5.89 1.02 -28.25
C PRO A 163 -5.21 1.73 -27.08
N GLN A 164 -5.18 1.07 -25.92
CA GLN A 164 -4.48 1.52 -24.72
C GLN A 164 -4.85 2.96 -24.30
N ALA A 165 -6.08 3.37 -24.58
CA ALA A 165 -6.57 4.74 -24.43
C ALA A 165 -6.86 5.15 -23.00
N PHE A 166 -7.04 4.17 -22.10
CA PHE A 166 -7.32 4.42 -20.71
C PHE A 166 -6.52 3.47 -19.83
N GLU A 167 -5.86 4.00 -18.80
CA GLU A 167 -5.12 3.21 -17.83
C GLU A 167 -5.86 3.14 -16.49
N TYR A 168 -6.27 1.93 -16.10
CA TYR A 168 -6.76 1.69 -14.75
C TYR A 168 -5.59 1.64 -13.79
N LEU A 169 -5.48 2.68 -12.96
CA LEU A 169 -4.53 2.76 -11.86
C LEU A 169 -5.18 2.14 -10.62
N PHE A 170 -4.42 1.40 -9.82
CA PHE A 170 -4.89 1.06 -8.49
C PHE A 170 -4.56 2.22 -7.58
N ASP A 171 -5.60 2.90 -7.13
CA ASP A 171 -5.47 4.07 -6.26
C ASP A 171 -4.97 3.71 -4.86
N GLU A 172 -4.79 2.42 -4.55
CA GLU A 172 -4.45 1.88 -3.24
C GLU A 172 -3.15 1.07 -3.31
N ASP A 173 -2.16 1.39 -2.46
CA ASP A 173 -1.03 0.47 -2.27
C ASP A 173 -1.52 -0.78 -1.53
N PRO A 174 -0.94 -1.96 -1.83
CA PRO A 174 -1.22 -3.18 -1.10
C PRO A 174 -0.91 -3.03 0.40
N VAL A 175 -1.81 -3.52 1.25
CA VAL A 175 -1.61 -3.57 2.70
C VAL A 175 -1.22 -4.98 3.10
N VAL A 176 -0.08 -5.09 3.78
CA VAL A 176 0.44 -6.34 4.36
C VAL A 176 0.24 -6.30 5.89
N PHE A 177 -0.63 -7.17 6.38
CA PHE A 177 -0.93 -7.37 7.79
C PHE A 177 0.02 -8.40 8.39
N VAL A 178 0.70 -8.04 9.47
CA VAL A 178 1.75 -8.85 10.13
C VAL A 178 1.32 -9.22 11.54
N HIS A 179 1.13 -10.52 11.78
CA HIS A 179 0.55 -10.99 13.04
C HIS A 179 1.55 -11.08 14.20
N GLY A 180 1.01 -11.15 15.41
CA GLY A 180 1.77 -11.25 16.66
C GLY A 180 2.20 -12.66 17.09
N TYR A 181 2.76 -12.72 18.29
CA TYR A 181 3.17 -13.94 18.99
C TYR A 181 1.95 -14.82 19.36
N MET A 182 2.08 -16.15 19.23
CA MET A 182 1.03 -17.14 19.53
C MET A 182 -0.30 -17.02 18.75
N VAL A 183 -0.36 -16.14 17.75
CA VAL A 183 -1.51 -15.99 16.84
C VAL A 183 -1.07 -16.30 15.39
N SER A 184 -1.97 -16.07 14.44
CA SER A 184 -1.79 -16.32 13.01
C SER A 184 -2.43 -15.20 12.19
N ALA A 185 -2.34 -15.27 10.86
CA ALA A 185 -3.01 -14.36 9.93
C ALA A 185 -4.51 -14.13 10.24
N SER A 186 -5.17 -15.12 10.84
CA SER A 186 -6.60 -15.08 11.14
C SER A 186 -7.02 -13.98 12.13
N GLU A 187 -6.10 -13.41 12.90
CA GLU A 187 -6.42 -12.27 13.79
C GLU A 187 -6.90 -11.04 13.01
N TRP A 188 -6.45 -10.91 11.77
CA TRP A 188 -6.78 -9.78 10.90
C TRP A 188 -8.15 -9.89 10.22
N ASN A 189 -8.89 -10.98 10.39
CA ASN A 189 -10.17 -11.20 9.70
C ASN A 189 -11.16 -10.03 9.85
N THR A 190 -11.23 -9.42 11.03
CA THR A 190 -12.08 -8.24 11.28
C THR A 190 -11.60 -7.02 10.52
N MET A 191 -10.29 -6.70 10.58
CA MET A 191 -9.72 -5.59 9.81
C MET A 191 -9.88 -5.80 8.31
N LEU A 192 -9.54 -6.99 7.79
CA LEU A 192 -9.68 -7.32 6.37
C LEU A 192 -11.12 -7.12 5.88
N GLN A 193 -12.13 -7.54 6.66
CA GLN A 193 -13.52 -7.31 6.31
C GLN A 193 -13.85 -5.81 6.29
N ARG A 194 -13.41 -5.04 7.29
CA ARG A 194 -13.68 -3.60 7.35
C ARG A 194 -12.98 -2.80 6.25
N PHE A 195 -11.76 -3.17 5.88
CA PHE A 195 -11.07 -2.60 4.73
C PHE A 195 -11.90 -2.83 3.45
N ARG A 196 -12.40 -4.05 3.23
CA ARG A 196 -13.29 -4.37 2.09
C ARG A 196 -14.59 -3.57 2.12
N ASP A 197 -15.22 -3.48 3.28
CA ASP A 197 -16.46 -2.70 3.46
C ASP A 197 -16.22 -1.19 3.21
N ALA A 198 -15.01 -0.69 3.47
CA ALA A 198 -14.57 0.67 3.17
C ALA A 198 -14.03 0.86 1.73
N GLY A 199 -14.30 -0.11 0.85
CA GLY A 199 -13.96 -0.06 -0.57
C GLY A 199 -12.50 -0.37 -0.89
N TYR A 200 -11.73 -0.92 0.05
CA TYR A 200 -10.40 -1.44 -0.26
C TYR A 200 -10.53 -2.75 -1.04
N PRO A 201 -9.86 -2.89 -2.18
CA PRO A 201 -9.92 -4.09 -3.01
C PRO A 201 -9.34 -5.29 -2.26
N ALA A 202 -10.08 -6.40 -2.25
CA ALA A 202 -9.73 -7.59 -1.48
C ALA A 202 -8.38 -8.20 -1.90
N GLU A 203 -8.02 -8.05 -3.17
CA GLU A 203 -6.80 -8.56 -3.78
C GLU A 203 -5.57 -7.68 -3.48
N ALA A 204 -5.76 -6.51 -2.85
CA ALA A 204 -4.69 -5.66 -2.33
C ALA A 204 -4.50 -5.81 -0.80
N LEU A 205 -5.18 -6.76 -0.16
CA LEU A 205 -5.10 -7.01 1.26
C LEU A 205 -4.44 -8.37 1.52
N PHE A 206 -3.28 -8.36 2.15
CA PHE A 206 -2.45 -9.54 2.36
C PHE A 206 -2.22 -9.73 3.85
N ALA A 207 -2.55 -10.88 4.42
CA ALA A 207 -2.20 -11.22 5.80
C ALA A 207 -1.19 -12.37 5.79
N ILE A 208 0.04 -12.09 6.20
CA ILE A 208 1.07 -13.13 6.29
C ILE A 208 0.68 -14.12 7.38
N ASP A 209 0.98 -15.40 7.18
CA ASP A 209 0.91 -16.43 8.20
C ASP A 209 2.32 -16.99 8.34
N PHE A 210 3.03 -16.61 9.41
CA PHE A 210 4.38 -17.10 9.64
C PHE A 210 4.35 -18.61 9.86
N GLN A 211 5.43 -19.30 9.46
CA GLN A 211 5.55 -20.75 9.65
C GLN A 211 5.32 -21.17 11.11
N SER A 212 5.77 -20.34 12.04
CA SER A 212 5.58 -20.50 13.48
C SER A 212 5.66 -19.13 14.15
N SER A 213 4.62 -18.71 14.86
CA SER A 213 4.64 -17.46 15.63
C SER A 213 5.55 -17.50 16.87
N LEU A 214 6.29 -18.60 17.08
CA LEU A 214 7.23 -18.79 18.17
C LEU A 214 8.69 -18.63 17.72
N ASP A 215 8.94 -18.57 16.41
CA ASP A 215 10.28 -18.47 15.84
C ASP A 215 10.85 -17.06 16.03
N SER A 216 12.15 -16.90 15.78
CA SER A 216 12.83 -15.62 15.94
C SER A 216 12.25 -14.52 15.03
N HIS A 217 12.10 -13.31 15.55
CA HIS A 217 11.75 -12.11 14.77
C HIS A 217 12.78 -11.82 13.69
N VAL A 218 14.05 -12.20 13.90
CA VAL A 218 15.11 -12.11 12.90
C VAL A 218 14.82 -13.05 11.72
N SER A 219 14.37 -14.27 11.99
CA SER A 219 13.98 -15.22 10.94
C SER A 219 12.76 -14.73 10.16
N HIS A 220 11.73 -14.25 10.86
CA HIS A 220 10.55 -13.64 10.21
C HIS A 220 10.94 -12.45 9.31
N ALA A 221 11.80 -11.58 9.81
CA ALA A 221 12.28 -10.39 9.09
C ALA A 221 13.17 -10.70 7.89
N ARG A 222 14.00 -11.75 7.98
CA ARG A 222 14.97 -12.12 6.93
C ARG A 222 14.38 -13.05 5.88
N ASP A 223 13.58 -14.03 6.30
CA ASP A 223 13.25 -15.19 5.47
C ASP A 223 11.78 -15.20 5.02
N GLU A 224 10.86 -14.56 5.76
CA GLU A 224 9.41 -14.68 5.50
C GLU A 224 8.78 -13.39 4.99
N LEU A 225 9.05 -12.25 5.63
CA LEU A 225 8.52 -10.95 5.19
C LEU A 225 8.98 -10.54 3.78
N PRO A 226 10.28 -10.59 3.41
CA PRO A 226 10.72 -10.15 2.10
C PRO A 226 10.06 -10.89 0.92
N PRO A 227 10.03 -12.25 0.86
CA PRO A 227 9.39 -12.93 -0.25
C PRO A 227 7.86 -12.77 -0.24
N TYR A 228 7.23 -12.65 0.93
CA TYR A 228 5.79 -12.41 1.03
C TYR A 228 5.40 -11.05 0.44
N VAL A 229 6.12 -9.99 0.83
CA VAL A 229 5.91 -8.64 0.29
C VAL A 229 6.27 -8.57 -1.18
N ALA A 230 7.36 -9.21 -1.62
CA ALA A 230 7.70 -9.29 -3.04
C ALA A 230 6.57 -9.92 -3.88
N SER A 231 5.88 -10.93 -3.34
CA SER A 231 4.70 -11.53 -3.99
C SER A 231 3.53 -10.56 -4.04
N ALA A 232 3.24 -9.82 -2.96
CA ALA A 232 2.20 -8.79 -2.94
C ALA A 232 2.48 -7.69 -3.99
N LEU A 233 3.71 -7.20 -4.05
CA LEU A 233 4.16 -6.23 -5.06
C LEU A 233 4.06 -6.81 -6.47
N GLN A 234 4.42 -8.07 -6.69
CA GLN A 234 4.29 -8.70 -8.01
C GLN A 234 2.82 -8.84 -8.44
N GLN A 235 1.94 -9.29 -7.54
CA GLN A 235 0.52 -9.50 -7.82
C GLN A 235 -0.22 -8.19 -8.09
N THR A 236 0.09 -7.15 -7.32
CA THR A 236 -0.54 -5.84 -7.44
C THR A 236 0.17 -4.91 -8.44
N GLY A 237 1.43 -5.19 -8.74
CA GLY A 237 2.39 -4.33 -9.43
C GLY A 237 2.56 -2.94 -8.84
N ALA A 238 2.27 -2.77 -7.55
CA ALA A 238 2.62 -1.57 -6.82
C ALA A 238 4.14 -1.47 -6.64
N ALA A 239 4.64 -0.26 -6.41
CA ALA A 239 6.05 -0.04 -6.09
C ALA A 239 6.35 -0.30 -4.61
N ARG A 240 5.37 -0.06 -3.74
CA ARG A 240 5.48 -0.21 -2.28
C ARG A 240 4.21 -0.83 -1.68
N VAL A 241 4.34 -1.30 -0.44
CA VAL A 241 3.25 -1.75 0.43
C VAL A 241 3.11 -0.80 1.62
N ASP A 242 1.95 -0.84 2.26
CA ASP A 242 1.79 -0.42 3.64
C ASP A 242 1.83 -1.64 4.56
N ILE A 243 2.47 -1.53 5.71
CA ILE A 243 2.52 -2.57 6.74
C ILE A 243 1.58 -2.17 7.88
N VAL A 244 0.69 -3.08 8.26
CA VAL A 244 -0.07 -3.00 9.50
C VAL A 244 0.32 -4.16 10.39
N ALA A 245 1.02 -3.91 11.49
CA ALA A 245 1.57 -4.95 12.35
C ALA A 245 0.94 -4.90 13.74
N HIS A 246 0.69 -6.05 14.36
CA HIS A 246 0.17 -6.15 15.72
C HIS A 246 1.19 -6.81 16.64
N SER A 247 1.32 -6.30 17.88
CA SER A 247 2.11 -6.97 18.91
C SER A 247 3.55 -7.23 18.45
N ALA A 248 4.05 -8.45 18.66
CA ALA A 248 5.33 -8.95 18.21
C ALA A 248 5.63 -8.73 16.71
N GLY A 249 4.60 -8.72 15.86
CA GLY A 249 4.74 -8.49 14.41
C GLY A 249 5.36 -7.13 14.10
N GLY A 250 5.19 -6.15 15.00
CA GLY A 250 5.84 -4.84 14.90
C GLY A 250 7.36 -4.93 14.97
N MET A 251 7.91 -5.83 15.81
CA MET A 251 9.36 -6.04 15.89
C MET A 251 9.90 -6.68 14.61
N ALA A 252 9.25 -7.73 14.11
CA ALA A 252 9.66 -8.41 12.88
C ALA A 252 9.65 -7.45 11.68
N ALA A 253 8.60 -6.65 11.53
CA ALA A 253 8.50 -5.65 10.46
C ALA A 253 9.56 -4.55 10.59
N ARG A 254 9.79 -3.99 11.80
CA ARG A 254 10.85 -3.00 12.01
C ARG A 254 12.25 -3.56 11.74
N LEU A 255 12.52 -4.81 12.12
CA LEU A 255 13.79 -5.48 11.80
C LEU A 255 13.97 -5.61 10.29
N TRP A 256 12.91 -5.95 9.56
CA TRP A 256 12.96 -6.06 8.11
C TRP A 256 13.28 -4.72 7.44
N ILE A 257 12.61 -3.65 7.89
CA ILE A 257 12.88 -2.28 7.41
C ILE A 257 14.32 -1.87 7.74
N LYS A 258 14.78 -2.11 8.97
CA LYS A 258 16.10 -1.66 9.44
C LYS A 258 17.28 -2.42 8.82
N LEU A 259 17.17 -3.73 8.63
CA LEU A 259 18.32 -4.59 8.30
C LEU A 259 18.27 -5.26 6.93
N TYR A 260 17.08 -5.45 6.36
CA TYR A 260 16.86 -6.42 5.29
C TYR A 260 16.20 -5.80 4.05
N GLY A 261 16.37 -4.49 3.86
CA GLY A 261 15.95 -3.78 2.65
C GLY A 261 14.48 -3.39 2.61
N GLY A 262 13.75 -3.51 3.72
CA GLY A 262 12.32 -3.17 3.76
C GLY A 262 12.03 -1.71 3.47
N GLN A 263 12.98 -0.79 3.68
CA GLN A 263 12.80 0.65 3.43
C GLN A 263 12.53 1.01 1.96
N GLU A 264 12.92 0.17 1.01
CA GLU A 264 12.61 0.39 -0.41
C GLU A 264 11.16 0.00 -0.73
N ALA A 265 10.62 -0.98 -0.01
CA ALA A 265 9.34 -1.61 -0.28
C ALA A 265 8.20 -1.10 0.60
N VAL A 266 8.49 -0.50 1.75
CA VAL A 266 7.47 -0.01 2.69
C VAL A 266 7.26 1.49 2.53
N ARG A 267 6.01 1.92 2.44
CA ARG A 267 5.61 3.33 2.49
C ARG A 267 5.18 3.70 3.91
N ASP A 268 4.08 3.14 4.39
CA ASP A 268 3.61 3.34 5.76
C ASP A 268 3.88 2.10 6.62
N PHE A 269 4.39 2.29 7.83
CA PHE A 269 4.44 1.29 8.89
C PHE A 269 3.52 1.73 10.03
N VAL A 270 2.40 1.01 10.19
CA VAL A 270 1.43 1.21 11.26
C VAL A 270 1.51 0.03 12.22
N SER A 271 1.92 0.28 13.46
CA SER A 271 1.91 -0.73 14.52
C SER A 271 0.74 -0.52 15.47
N LEU A 272 0.06 -1.61 15.83
CA LEU A 272 -1.02 -1.67 16.80
C LEU A 272 -0.50 -2.42 18.03
N SER A 273 -0.32 -1.72 19.16
CA SER A 273 0.36 -2.23 20.35
C SER A 273 1.62 -3.02 19.99
N GLY A 274 2.51 -2.45 19.17
CA GLY A 274 3.72 -3.16 18.74
C GLY A 274 4.68 -3.35 19.91
N THR A 275 5.26 -4.54 20.10
CA THR A 275 6.12 -4.84 21.26
C THR A 275 7.55 -4.28 21.09
N HIS A 276 7.69 -3.00 20.75
CA HIS A 276 8.93 -2.38 20.27
C HIS A 276 10.09 -2.50 21.26
N HIS A 277 9.81 -2.33 22.55
CA HIS A 277 10.80 -2.40 23.63
C HIS A 277 10.65 -3.64 24.52
N GLY A 278 10.01 -4.70 24.02
CA GLY A 278 9.75 -5.90 24.80
C GLY A 278 8.59 -5.76 25.78
N THR A 279 8.41 -6.79 26.61
CA THR A 279 7.39 -6.84 27.66
C THR A 279 7.85 -7.67 28.85
N GLU A 280 7.52 -7.22 30.07
CA GLU A 280 7.84 -7.97 31.29
C GLU A 280 7.15 -9.34 31.33
N LEU A 281 5.98 -9.50 30.69
CA LEU A 281 5.29 -10.79 30.68
C LEU A 281 6.10 -11.90 30.00
N ALA A 282 6.87 -11.55 28.96
CA ALA A 282 7.74 -12.50 28.27
C ALA A 282 8.81 -13.08 29.22
N CYS A 283 9.17 -12.34 30.27
CA CYS A 283 10.15 -12.76 31.28
C CYS A 283 9.59 -13.71 32.34
N LEU A 284 8.26 -13.87 32.47
CA LEU A 284 7.63 -14.62 33.56
C LEU A 284 7.59 -16.15 33.34
N GLY A 285 8.31 -16.66 32.33
CA GLY A 285 8.56 -18.09 32.11
C GLY A 285 7.39 -18.89 31.53
N GLY A 286 6.24 -18.25 31.28
CA GLY A 286 5.08 -18.87 30.63
C GLY A 286 5.13 -18.83 29.09
N TRP A 287 5.91 -17.91 28.52
CA TRP A 287 6.11 -17.79 27.08
C TRP A 287 7.33 -18.60 26.64
N THR A 288 7.27 -19.16 25.44
CA THR A 288 8.28 -20.09 24.88
C THR A 288 8.66 -19.72 23.46
N GLY A 289 9.80 -20.24 22.99
CA GLY A 289 10.32 -19.95 21.66
C GLY A 289 11.23 -18.73 21.65
N ASP A 290 11.88 -18.49 20.51
CA ASP A 290 12.83 -17.39 20.38
C ASP A 290 12.12 -16.04 20.29
N ALA A 291 10.92 -15.97 19.70
CA ALA A 291 10.09 -14.76 19.70
C ALA A 291 9.88 -14.20 21.13
N ALA A 292 9.54 -15.07 22.08
CA ALA A 292 9.33 -14.67 23.47
C ALA A 292 10.63 -14.22 24.14
N ARG A 293 11.74 -14.91 23.85
CA ARG A 293 13.04 -14.57 24.42
C ARG A 293 13.56 -13.22 23.92
N GLU A 294 13.27 -12.87 22.67
CA GLU A 294 13.66 -11.59 22.08
C GLU A 294 12.88 -10.39 22.64
N GLN A 295 11.74 -10.64 23.27
CA GLN A 295 10.92 -9.63 23.95
C GLN A 295 11.29 -9.43 25.43
N CYS A 296 12.29 -10.17 25.94
CA CYS A 296 12.74 -10.09 27.33
C CYS A 296 14.26 -9.90 27.41
N PRO A 297 14.78 -9.07 28.34
CA PRO A 297 14.01 -8.16 29.21
C PRO A 297 13.41 -7.00 28.42
N VAL A 298 12.48 -6.28 29.02
CA VAL A 298 12.02 -5.00 28.49
C VAL A 298 13.18 -4.00 28.48
N TYR A 299 13.32 -3.18 27.44
CA TYR A 299 14.43 -2.23 27.27
C TYR A 299 15.81 -2.89 27.42
N ALA A 300 16.01 -4.03 26.74
CA ALA A 300 17.24 -4.80 26.86
C ALA A 300 18.48 -4.03 26.40
N SER A 301 19.54 -4.04 27.21
CA SER A 301 20.87 -3.59 26.78
C SER A 301 21.48 -4.52 25.72
N GLU A 302 22.60 -4.13 25.11
CA GLU A 302 23.33 -4.96 24.13
C GLU A 302 23.61 -6.37 24.68
N SER A 303 24.03 -6.45 25.94
CA SER A 303 24.39 -7.72 26.59
C SER A 303 23.19 -8.59 26.98
N GLU A 304 22.01 -7.99 27.11
CA GLU A 304 20.78 -8.68 27.50
C GLU A 304 19.93 -9.06 26.29
N SER A 305 20.06 -8.31 25.19
CA SER A 305 19.23 -8.47 24.00
C SER A 305 19.48 -9.83 23.33
N VAL A 306 18.49 -10.71 23.39
CA VAL A 306 18.53 -12.00 22.68
C VAL A 306 18.57 -11.74 21.17
N ASN A 307 19.52 -12.39 20.49
CA ASN A 307 19.82 -12.19 19.06
C ASN A 307 20.05 -10.71 18.66
N GLY A 308 20.35 -9.84 19.63
CA GLY A 308 20.51 -8.40 19.41
C GLY A 308 19.23 -7.65 19.02
N VAL A 309 18.05 -8.29 19.00
CA VAL A 309 16.82 -7.71 18.43
C VAL A 309 16.47 -6.34 19.02
N GLN A 310 16.32 -6.24 20.33
CA GLN A 310 15.94 -4.97 20.96
C GLN A 310 17.06 -3.94 20.87
N TRP A 311 18.31 -4.34 21.03
CA TRP A 311 19.45 -3.43 20.88
C TRP A 311 19.57 -2.88 19.45
N ILE A 312 19.37 -3.72 18.44
CA ILE A 312 19.38 -3.31 17.04
C ILE A 312 18.27 -2.30 16.77
N LEU A 313 17.07 -2.56 17.28
CA LEU A 313 15.91 -1.71 17.04
C LEU A 313 15.99 -0.37 17.79
N ASN A 314 16.42 -0.41 19.06
CA ASN A 314 16.23 0.69 20.01
C ASN A 314 17.53 1.21 20.64
N GLY A 315 18.70 0.64 20.28
CA GLY A 315 20.02 1.10 20.74
C GLY A 315 20.18 1.06 22.25
N ASP A 316 20.99 2.00 22.78
CA ASP A 316 21.20 2.12 24.22
C ASP A 316 19.97 2.70 24.92
N PRO A 317 19.28 1.92 25.77
CA PRO A 317 18.05 2.34 26.41
C PRO A 317 18.24 3.46 27.46
N ASP A 318 19.49 3.83 27.77
CA ASP A 318 19.83 4.93 28.69
C ASP A 318 20.42 6.16 27.97
N THR A 319 20.47 6.15 26.64
CA THR A 319 20.96 7.26 25.82
C THR A 319 19.80 7.94 25.09
N ALA A 320 19.75 9.27 25.13
CA ALA A 320 18.85 10.04 24.27
C ALA A 320 19.40 10.03 22.83
N ASP A 321 18.51 10.03 21.82
CA ASP A 321 18.84 10.10 20.38
C ASP A 321 19.12 8.76 19.68
N VAL A 322 18.40 7.69 20.03
CA VAL A 322 18.37 6.48 19.19
C VAL A 322 17.25 6.59 18.17
N ASP A 323 17.60 6.45 16.89
CA ASP A 323 16.64 6.34 15.80
C ASP A 323 15.91 4.98 15.85
N GLU A 324 14.68 5.02 16.37
CA GLU A 324 13.73 3.91 16.42
C GLU A 324 12.83 3.84 15.16
N THR A 325 12.89 4.86 14.29
CA THR A 325 12.12 4.98 13.05
C THR A 325 13.05 5.07 11.83
N PRO A 326 13.91 4.07 11.60
CA PRO A 326 14.96 4.16 10.59
C PRO A 326 14.38 4.36 9.20
N PHE A 327 15.03 5.23 8.42
CA PHE A 327 14.53 5.67 7.12
C PHE A 327 13.18 6.40 7.19
N GLY A 328 12.86 6.94 8.37
CA GLY A 328 11.72 7.81 8.61
C GLY A 328 11.76 9.06 7.74
N VAL A 329 10.62 9.49 7.24
CA VAL A 329 10.51 10.74 6.45
C VAL A 329 10.95 11.99 7.23
N GLU A 330 10.87 11.95 8.55
CA GLU A 330 11.30 13.04 9.44
C GLU A 330 12.83 13.27 9.37
N GLU A 331 13.58 12.23 9.01
CA GLU A 331 15.03 12.25 8.86
C GLU A 331 15.48 12.22 7.38
N GLY A 332 14.56 12.52 6.45
CA GLY A 332 14.82 12.52 5.01
C GLY A 332 14.78 11.15 4.34
N GLY A 333 14.26 10.14 5.04
CA GLY A 333 13.97 8.82 4.48
C GLY A 333 12.63 8.76 3.74
N ASN A 334 12.12 7.54 3.54
CA ASN A 334 10.96 7.26 2.68
C ASN A 334 9.84 6.48 3.39
N VAL A 335 9.96 6.22 4.70
CA VAL A 335 9.00 5.44 5.48
C VAL A 335 8.25 6.34 6.47
N TYR A 336 6.92 6.26 6.49
CA TYR A 336 6.08 6.91 7.48
C TYR A 336 5.82 5.95 8.65
N TYR A 337 6.12 6.36 9.88
CA TYR A 337 5.96 5.53 11.06
C TYR A 337 4.77 5.98 11.91
N HIS A 338 3.97 5.01 12.35
CA HIS A 338 2.85 5.23 13.25
C HIS A 338 2.79 4.12 14.32
N ALA A 339 2.85 4.51 15.59
CA ALA A 339 2.73 3.61 16.73
C ALA A 339 1.44 3.89 17.49
N LEU A 340 0.40 3.11 17.19
CA LEU A 340 -0.86 3.16 17.90
C LEU A 340 -0.76 2.22 19.10
N TRP A 341 -0.91 2.76 20.31
CA TRP A 341 -0.77 2.00 21.55
C TRP A 341 -1.93 2.30 22.49
N THR A 342 -2.16 1.43 23.48
CA THR A 342 -3.24 1.61 24.46
C THR A 342 -2.69 1.61 25.88
N GLU A 343 -3.18 2.52 26.72
CA GLU A 343 -2.77 2.55 28.14
C GLU A 343 -3.36 1.40 28.97
N ASP A 344 -4.37 0.72 28.44
CA ASP A 344 -5.02 -0.46 29.04
C ASP A 344 -4.37 -1.79 28.61
N ASP A 345 -3.18 -1.72 27.98
CA ASP A 345 -2.42 -2.90 27.59
C ASP A 345 -2.01 -3.73 28.82
N ARG A 346 -2.28 -5.02 28.76
CA ARG A 346 -1.93 -5.99 29.82
C ARG A 346 -1.09 -7.14 29.29
N ILE A 347 -0.65 -7.05 28.03
CA ILE A 347 0.24 -8.01 27.39
C ILE A 347 1.61 -7.35 27.24
N ASP A 348 1.65 -6.18 26.62
CA ASP A 348 2.84 -5.34 26.55
C ASP A 348 2.87 -4.45 27.78
N VAL A 349 3.64 -4.89 28.76
CA VAL A 349 3.72 -4.25 30.07
C VAL A 349 5.18 -3.89 30.38
N PRO A 350 5.43 -2.63 30.79
CA PRO A 350 4.44 -1.55 30.86
C PRO A 350 4.01 -1.04 29.46
N PRO A 351 2.78 -0.51 29.27
CA PRO A 351 2.23 -0.22 27.93
C PRO A 351 3.02 0.76 27.06
N HIS A 352 3.82 1.61 27.68
CA HIS A 352 4.67 2.56 26.98
C HIS A 352 5.81 1.90 26.20
N THR A 353 6.08 0.60 26.39
CA THR A 353 7.04 -0.13 25.58
C THR A 353 6.62 -0.22 24.11
N CYS A 354 5.33 0.04 23.83
CA CYS A 354 4.78 0.10 22.48
C CYS A 354 5.01 1.42 21.75
N CYS A 355 5.58 2.43 22.40
CA CYS A 355 5.84 3.73 21.77
C CYS A 355 7.18 3.70 21.03
N LEU A 356 7.29 4.49 19.96
CA LEU A 356 8.51 4.73 19.20
C LEU A 356 9.08 6.13 19.48
N ASN A 357 10.36 6.33 19.18
CA ASN A 357 11.10 7.58 19.34
C ASN A 357 11.04 8.11 20.78
N GLN A 358 11.34 7.25 21.75
CA GLN A 358 11.27 7.64 23.15
C GLN A 358 12.51 8.49 23.51
N ALA A 359 12.32 9.76 23.89
CA ALA A 359 13.45 10.59 24.35
C ALA A 359 14.09 10.04 25.64
N PHE A 360 13.31 9.31 26.43
CA PHE A 360 13.72 8.49 27.57
C PHE A 360 12.69 7.38 27.76
N ARG A 361 13.06 6.30 28.48
CA ARG A 361 12.17 5.15 28.70
C ARG A 361 10.78 5.57 29.18
N GLY A 362 9.77 5.20 28.39
CA GLY A 362 8.36 5.48 28.62
C GLY A 362 7.86 6.82 28.16
N ASP A 363 8.67 7.61 27.47
CA ASP A 363 8.20 8.78 26.76
C ASP A 363 7.48 8.38 25.46
N CYS A 364 6.20 8.68 25.39
CA CYS A 364 5.35 8.47 24.21
C CYS A 364 4.91 9.81 23.59
N SER A 365 5.64 10.90 23.85
CA SER A 365 5.26 12.24 23.42
C SER A 365 5.55 12.54 21.94
N ASP A 366 6.38 11.72 21.30
CA ASP A 366 6.73 11.89 19.89
C ASP A 366 5.47 11.76 18.99
N PRO A 367 5.30 12.63 17.96
CA PRO A 367 4.13 12.64 17.08
C PRO A 367 3.84 11.33 16.34
N VAL A 368 4.81 10.43 16.20
CA VAL A 368 4.56 9.09 15.62
C VAL A 368 3.63 8.25 16.50
N ASN A 369 3.51 8.57 17.79
CA ASN A 369 2.73 7.82 18.75
C ASN A 369 1.29 8.34 18.87
N VAL A 370 0.32 7.41 18.83
CA VAL A 370 -1.09 7.70 19.08
C VAL A 370 -1.61 6.82 20.21
N LYS A 371 -2.05 7.46 21.29
CA LYS A 371 -2.59 6.76 22.46
C LYS A 371 -4.09 6.50 22.33
N PHE A 372 -4.50 5.28 22.68
CA PHE A 372 -5.87 4.86 22.93
C PHE A 372 -6.13 4.57 24.41
N SER A 373 -7.40 4.63 24.79
CA SER A 373 -7.91 4.35 26.14
C SER A 373 -9.15 3.48 26.04
N GLY A 374 -9.33 2.56 26.98
CA GLY A 374 -10.47 1.65 27.04
C GLY A 374 -10.42 0.46 26.08
N ILE A 375 -9.29 0.24 25.40
CA ILE A 375 -9.07 -0.82 24.42
C ILE A 375 -7.99 -1.75 24.93
N SER A 376 -8.23 -3.06 24.99
CA SER A 376 -7.19 -4.02 25.37
C SER A 376 -6.21 -4.30 24.22
N HIS A 377 -5.05 -4.89 24.52
CA HIS A 377 -4.08 -5.32 23.50
C HIS A 377 -4.72 -6.03 22.30
N MET A 378 -5.49 -7.08 22.57
CA MET A 378 -6.15 -7.88 21.53
C MET A 378 -7.33 -7.16 20.87
N ASP A 379 -7.94 -6.18 21.53
CA ASP A 379 -9.02 -5.41 20.92
C ASP A 379 -8.48 -4.40 19.91
N MET A 380 -7.19 -4.03 19.92
CA MET A 380 -6.59 -3.14 18.94
C MET A 380 -6.81 -3.61 17.49
N VAL A 381 -6.80 -4.93 17.23
CA VAL A 381 -7.04 -5.50 15.89
C VAL A 381 -8.53 -5.62 15.52
N THR A 382 -9.45 -5.36 16.44
CA THR A 382 -10.89 -5.46 16.21
C THR A 382 -11.68 -4.20 16.57
N ASP A 383 -11.07 -3.19 17.16
CA ASP A 383 -11.73 -1.93 17.53
C ASP A 383 -12.01 -1.06 16.30
N GLN A 384 -13.19 -0.43 16.28
CA GLN A 384 -13.65 0.35 15.13
C GLN A 384 -12.86 1.65 14.95
N THR A 385 -12.53 2.34 16.04
CA THR A 385 -11.79 3.61 15.99
C THR A 385 -10.34 3.37 15.61
N VAL A 386 -9.74 2.27 16.09
CA VAL A 386 -8.40 1.86 15.64
C VAL A 386 -8.40 1.57 14.13
N PHE A 387 -9.38 0.82 13.64
CA PHE A 387 -9.54 0.59 12.19
C PHE A 387 -9.65 1.90 11.39
N GLU A 388 -10.52 2.83 11.81
CA GLU A 388 -10.74 4.08 11.10
C GLU A 388 -9.46 4.92 10.98
N LEU A 389 -8.66 4.99 12.06
CA LEU A 389 -7.38 5.67 12.03
C LEU A 389 -6.36 4.94 11.17
N THR A 390 -6.23 3.61 11.30
CA THR A 390 -5.33 2.81 10.46
C THR A 390 -5.63 3.01 8.97
N LEU A 391 -6.91 2.94 8.58
CA LEU A 391 -7.35 3.19 7.21
C LEU A 391 -7.01 4.61 6.74
N GLN A 392 -7.18 5.61 7.61
CA GLN A 392 -6.81 6.99 7.29
C GLN A 392 -5.31 7.14 7.06
N LEU A 393 -4.48 6.53 7.91
CA LEU A 393 -3.03 6.61 7.83
C LEU A 393 -2.51 6.00 6.53
N VAL A 394 -2.87 4.76 6.23
CA VAL A 394 -2.41 4.09 5.01
C VAL A 394 -2.90 4.81 3.76
N ARG A 395 -4.08 5.45 3.76
CA ARG A 395 -4.56 6.24 2.61
C ARG A 395 -3.91 7.61 2.50
N ARG A 396 -3.47 8.24 3.60
CA ARG A 396 -3.03 9.65 3.62
C ARG A 396 -1.84 9.90 2.72
N HIS A 397 -0.85 9.00 2.73
CA HIS A 397 0.39 9.17 1.97
C HIS A 397 0.34 8.47 0.61
N ASN A 398 -0.85 8.04 0.20
CA ASN A 398 -1.01 7.34 -1.05
C ASN A 398 -0.96 8.30 -2.24
N PRO A 399 0.08 8.22 -3.09
CA PRO A 399 0.24 9.14 -4.21
C PRO A 399 -0.87 9.00 -5.26
N ASN A 400 -1.60 7.89 -5.24
CA ASN A 400 -2.68 7.60 -6.18
C ASN A 400 -4.06 8.01 -5.63
N LYS A 401 -4.16 8.54 -4.40
CA LYS A 401 -5.32 9.25 -3.83
C LYS A 401 -4.90 10.58 -3.16
N PRO A 402 -4.48 11.58 -3.96
CA PRO A 402 -4.08 12.89 -3.44
C PRO A 402 -5.22 13.67 -2.77
#